data_AF-A0A2T1DI00-F1
#
_entry.id   AF-A0A2T1DI00-F1
#
_cell.length_a   1.000
_cell.length_b   1.000
_cell.length_c   1.000
_cell.angle_alpha   90.00
_cell.angle_beta   90.00
_cell.angle_gamma   90.00
#
_symmetry.space_group_name_H-M   'P 1'
#
loop_
_entity.id
_entity.type
_entity.pdbx_description
1 polymer ?
#
loop_
_entity_poly.entity_id
_entity_poly.type
_entity_poly.pdbx_seq_one_letter_code
_entity_poly.pdbx_strand_id
1 'polypeptide(L)'
;MRYRRSRRQSVKYLLAAGTFVALAGMLINPRDLLGAKAPQDLCQNAVKPGVNLSRERLTQLLTVAEGDRKDKVRSILKEPYCTLAIEVRSGVKSDREVYPLAFDPQTWLIVLYEGNEYRGYAFSFRK
;
A
#
# COMPACT_ATOMS: atom_id res chain seq x y z
N MET A 1 10.73 69.28 -40.33
CA MET A 1 10.02 68.14 -40.95
C MET A 1 9.72 67.08 -39.90
N ARG A 2 8.59 66.38 -40.04
CA ARG A 2 7.97 65.39 -39.14
C ARG A 2 8.70 64.03 -39.12
N TYR A 3 8.62 63.30 -38.00
CA TYR A 3 8.02 61.95 -37.83
C TYR A 3 8.30 61.45 -36.40
N ARG A 4 7.41 61.64 -35.41
CA ARG A 4 6.22 60.85 -34.98
C ARG A 4 6.47 59.34 -34.71
N ARG A 5 6.36 58.99 -33.41
CA ARG A 5 5.71 57.83 -32.77
C ARG A 5 6.12 56.40 -33.21
N SER A 6 6.65 55.63 -32.25
CA SER A 6 6.05 54.34 -31.82
C SER A 6 6.73 53.82 -30.54
N ARG A 7 6.25 54.31 -29.40
CA ARG A 7 6.56 53.80 -28.05
C ARG A 7 5.21 53.33 -27.50
N ARG A 8 5.13 52.10 -26.98
CA ARG A 8 4.00 51.50 -26.22
C ARG A 8 2.90 50.76 -27.02
N GLN A 9 3.20 49.66 -27.72
CA GLN A 9 2.12 48.72 -28.12
C GLN A 9 2.41 47.21 -27.94
N SER A 10 3.62 46.74 -27.65
CA SER A 10 3.91 45.28 -27.68
C SER A 10 3.79 44.52 -26.35
N VAL A 11 3.50 45.16 -25.21
CA VAL A 11 3.54 44.48 -23.90
C VAL A 11 2.17 43.90 -23.47
N LYS A 12 1.08 44.20 -24.19
CA LYS A 12 -0.28 43.81 -23.76
C LYS A 12 -0.63 42.32 -23.94
N TYR A 13 0.12 41.57 -24.74
CA TYR A 13 -0.22 40.17 -25.05
C TYR A 13 0.54 39.14 -24.21
N LEU A 14 1.55 39.55 -23.43
CA LEU A 14 2.34 38.62 -22.61
C LEU A 14 1.73 38.30 -21.25
N LEU A 15 0.72 39.03 -20.80
CA LEU A 15 0.10 38.83 -19.47
C LEU A 15 -1.16 37.95 -19.49
N ALA A 16 -1.70 37.62 -20.66
CA ALA A 16 -2.95 36.84 -20.78
C ALA A 16 -2.74 35.33 -21.00
N ALA A 17 -1.51 34.88 -21.30
CA ALA A 17 -1.23 33.46 -21.59
C ALA A 17 -0.86 32.65 -20.33
N GLY A 18 -0.46 33.30 -19.23
CA GLY A 18 0.00 32.61 -18.02
C GLY A 18 -1.11 31.98 -17.16
N THR A 19 -2.32 32.53 -17.21
CA THR A 19 -3.45 32.09 -16.37
C THR A 19 -4.06 30.75 -16.80
N PHE A 20 -4.02 30.41 -18.09
CA PHE A 20 -4.55 29.13 -18.57
C PHE A 20 -3.64 27.94 -18.26
N VAL A 21 -2.32 28.13 -18.22
CA VAL A 21 -1.36 27.06 -17.89
C VAL A 21 -1.43 26.68 -16.40
N ALA A 22 -1.66 27.64 -15.52
CA ALA A 22 -1.80 27.39 -14.07
C ALA A 22 -3.04 26.54 -13.72
N LEU A 23 -4.16 26.74 -14.43
CA LEU A 23 -5.38 25.95 -14.22
C LEU A 23 -5.23 24.50 -14.72
N ALA A 24 -4.50 24.26 -15.81
CA ALA A 24 -4.25 22.91 -16.31
C ALA A 24 -3.32 22.10 -15.38
N GLY A 25 -2.33 22.76 -14.76
CA GLY A 25 -1.40 22.10 -13.83
C GLY A 25 -2.05 21.60 -12.54
N MET A 26 -3.16 22.21 -12.10
CA MET A 26 -3.84 21.84 -10.85
C MET A 26 -4.64 20.53 -10.95
N LEU A 27 -4.88 20.03 -12.16
CA LEU A 27 -5.50 18.72 -12.40
C LEU A 27 -4.47 17.58 -12.41
N ILE A 28 -3.18 17.90 -12.47
CA ILE A 28 -2.12 16.90 -12.49
C ILE A 28 -1.75 16.59 -11.04
N ASN A 29 -2.23 15.46 -10.54
CA ASN A 29 -1.87 14.99 -9.21
C ASN A 29 -0.40 14.53 -9.23
N PRO A 30 0.53 15.18 -8.50
CA PRO A 30 1.94 14.83 -8.57
C PRO A 30 2.23 13.40 -8.10
N ARG A 31 1.31 12.78 -7.37
CA ARG A 31 1.37 11.35 -6.99
C ARG A 31 1.25 10.39 -8.18
N ASP A 32 0.47 10.74 -9.20
CA ASP A 32 0.31 9.91 -10.40
C ASP A 32 1.55 9.99 -11.31
N LEU A 33 2.19 11.17 -11.37
CA LEU A 33 3.45 11.35 -12.10
C LEU A 33 4.64 10.64 -11.45
N LEU A 34 4.62 10.50 -10.12
CA LEU A 34 5.71 9.89 -9.34
C LEU A 34 5.51 8.39 -9.09
N GLY A 35 4.51 7.76 -9.70
CA GLY A 35 4.25 6.33 -9.54
C GLY A 35 4.06 5.98 -8.06
N ALA A 36 3.09 6.60 -7.39
CA ALA A 36 2.78 6.30 -6.01
C ALA A 36 2.56 4.79 -5.83
N LYS A 37 3.52 4.14 -5.16
CA LYS A 37 3.44 2.71 -4.83
C LYS A 37 2.19 2.52 -3.98
N ALA A 38 1.24 1.73 -4.49
CA ALA A 38 0.01 1.41 -3.75
C ALA A 38 0.39 0.93 -2.34
N PRO A 39 -0.34 1.36 -1.29
CA PRO A 39 0.00 0.95 0.07
C PRO A 39 -0.05 -0.58 0.15
N GLN A 40 1.09 -1.19 0.48
CA GLN A 40 1.29 -2.64 0.41
C GLN A 40 0.43 -3.41 1.43
N ASP A 41 -0.10 -2.70 2.44
CA ASP A 41 -0.85 -3.24 3.56
C ASP A 41 -2.37 -3.04 3.44
N LEU A 42 -2.87 -2.68 2.25
CA LEU A 42 -4.32 -2.64 2.01
C LEU A 42 -4.86 -4.05 1.76
N CYS A 43 -5.85 -4.44 2.56
CA CYS A 43 -6.61 -5.67 2.35
C CYS A 43 -7.23 -5.67 0.95
N GLN A 44 -6.88 -6.67 0.14
CA GLN A 44 -7.45 -6.85 -1.19
C GLN A 44 -8.72 -7.69 -1.14
N ASN A 45 -8.69 -8.77 -0.35
CA ASN A 45 -9.83 -9.66 -0.16
C ASN A 45 -10.07 -9.85 1.34
N ALA A 46 -11.19 -9.34 1.85
CA ALA A 46 -11.64 -9.68 3.18
C ALA A 46 -12.10 -11.15 3.18
N VAL A 47 -11.50 -11.97 4.04
CA VAL A 47 -11.83 -13.39 4.15
C VAL A 47 -12.81 -13.58 5.28
N LYS A 48 -12.47 -13.08 6.49
CA LYS A 48 -13.36 -13.13 7.65
C LYS A 48 -13.25 -11.88 8.51
N PRO A 49 -14.15 -10.91 8.31
CA PRO A 49 -14.20 -9.71 9.14
C PRO A 49 -14.37 -10.06 10.63
N GLY A 50 -13.70 -9.33 11.51
CA GLY A 50 -13.85 -9.47 12.97
C GLY A 50 -13.04 -10.61 13.62
N VAL A 51 -12.19 -11.32 12.86
CA VAL A 51 -11.24 -12.28 13.45
C VAL A 51 -10.07 -11.53 14.07
N ASN A 52 -9.83 -11.79 15.35
CA ASN A 52 -8.67 -11.31 16.08
C ASN A 52 -7.83 -12.48 16.61
N LEU A 53 -6.52 -12.32 16.57
CA LEU A 53 -5.53 -13.29 17.03
C LEU A 53 -5.27 -13.13 18.53
N SER A 54 -5.49 -14.19 19.31
CA SER A 54 -5.20 -14.20 20.74
C SER A 54 -3.71 -14.42 21.02
N ARG A 55 -3.25 -14.09 22.24
CA ARG A 55 -1.84 -14.31 22.63
C ARG A 55 -1.47 -15.79 22.55
N GLU A 56 -2.37 -16.68 22.97
CA GLU A 56 -2.14 -18.12 23.02
C GLU A 56 -1.87 -18.68 21.62
N ARG A 57 -2.69 -18.29 20.63
CA ARG A 57 -2.49 -18.71 19.23
C ARG A 57 -1.25 -18.09 18.61
N LEU A 58 -0.92 -16.84 18.94
CA LEU A 58 0.32 -16.23 18.50
C LEU A 58 1.53 -17.00 19.06
N THR A 59 1.53 -17.34 20.35
CA THR A 59 2.61 -18.13 20.96
C THR A 59 2.72 -19.52 20.33
N GLN A 60 1.61 -20.17 19.99
CA GLN A 60 1.62 -21.44 19.25
C GLN A 60 2.21 -21.29 17.84
N LEU A 61 1.98 -20.16 17.16
CA LEU A 61 2.61 -19.92 15.85
C LEU A 61 4.14 -19.86 15.96
N LEU A 62 4.67 -19.32 17.06
CA LEU A 62 6.12 -19.21 17.27
C LEU A 62 6.82 -20.57 17.36
N THR A 63 6.08 -21.67 17.52
CA THR A 63 6.63 -23.03 17.47
C THR A 63 6.60 -23.66 16.08
N VAL A 64 6.04 -22.97 15.07
CA VAL A 64 6.00 -23.42 13.68
C VAL A 64 7.29 -23.01 12.99
N ALA A 65 7.96 -23.96 12.34
CA ALA A 65 9.22 -23.71 11.65
C ALA A 65 8.96 -23.19 10.23
N GLU A 66 9.81 -22.29 9.73
CA GLU A 66 9.80 -21.93 8.31
C GLU A 66 9.93 -23.19 7.42
N GLY A 67 9.23 -23.20 6.29
CA GLY A 67 9.08 -24.35 5.40
C GLY A 67 7.91 -25.29 5.77
N ASP A 68 7.32 -25.17 6.97
CA ASP A 68 6.12 -25.92 7.32
C ASP A 68 4.95 -25.59 6.36
N ARG A 69 4.01 -26.53 6.24
CA ARG A 69 2.82 -26.35 5.39
C ARG A 69 1.91 -25.23 5.90
N LYS A 70 1.34 -24.46 4.97
CA LYS A 70 0.29 -23.46 5.23
C LYS A 70 -0.88 -24.01 6.06
N ASP A 71 -1.29 -25.25 5.82
CA ASP A 71 -2.38 -25.87 6.59
C ASP A 71 -2.04 -26.04 8.08
N LYS A 72 -0.77 -26.28 8.41
CA LYS A 72 -0.31 -26.35 9.81
C LYS A 72 -0.47 -24.98 10.47
N VAL A 73 -0.07 -23.91 9.79
CA VAL A 73 -0.28 -22.54 10.26
C VAL A 73 -1.78 -22.22 10.42
N ARG A 74 -2.60 -22.55 9.43
CA ARG A 74 -4.05 -22.32 9.47
C ARG A 74 -4.78 -23.16 10.50
N SER A 75 -4.24 -24.32 10.90
CA SER A 75 -4.80 -25.10 12.02
C SER A 75 -4.70 -24.35 13.37
N ILE A 76 -3.67 -23.49 13.51
CA ILE A 76 -3.42 -22.68 14.70
C ILE A 76 -4.16 -21.33 14.59
N LEU A 77 -3.91 -20.59 13.51
CA LEU A 77 -4.40 -19.22 13.36
C LEU A 77 -5.86 -19.14 12.89
N LYS A 78 -6.37 -20.22 12.29
CA LYS A 78 -7.66 -20.28 11.57
C LYS A 78 -7.63 -19.39 10.33
N GLU A 79 -8.81 -18.97 9.88
CA GLU A 79 -8.98 -18.10 8.71
C GLU A 79 -8.45 -16.68 9.00
N PRO A 80 -7.77 -16.05 8.04
CA PRO A 80 -7.28 -14.68 8.20
C PRO A 80 -8.42 -13.66 8.18
N TYR A 81 -8.12 -12.47 8.68
CA TYR A 81 -8.99 -11.31 8.48
C TYR A 81 -9.08 -10.95 6.99
N CYS A 82 -7.92 -10.84 6.33
CA CYS A 82 -7.83 -10.54 4.92
C CYS A 82 -6.53 -11.07 4.30
N THR A 83 -6.43 -11.01 2.97
CA THR A 83 -5.17 -11.19 2.25
C THR A 83 -4.67 -9.87 1.68
N LEU A 84 -3.35 -9.68 1.65
CA LEU A 84 -2.71 -8.56 0.97
C LEU A 84 -2.40 -8.91 -0.48
N ALA A 85 -1.98 -7.90 -1.25
CA ALA A 85 -1.46 -8.08 -2.60
C ALA A 85 -0.39 -9.17 -2.64
N ILE A 86 -0.41 -9.99 -3.69
CA ILE A 86 0.72 -10.87 -3.98
C ILE A 86 1.92 -9.97 -4.27
N GLU A 87 3.02 -10.20 -3.54
CA GLU A 87 4.27 -9.51 -3.81
C GLU A 87 5.18 -10.42 -4.62
N VAL A 88 5.76 -9.88 -5.70
CA VAL A 88 6.76 -10.59 -6.50
C VAL A 88 8.12 -9.97 -6.20
N ARG A 89 8.93 -10.64 -5.37
CA ARG A 89 10.33 -10.26 -5.13
C ARG A 89 11.23 -11.32 -5.76
N SER A 90 12.16 -10.89 -6.60
CA SER A 90 13.10 -11.79 -7.28
C SER A 90 12.43 -12.91 -8.08
N GLY A 91 11.25 -12.65 -8.65
CA GLY A 91 10.46 -13.63 -9.41
C GLY A 91 9.63 -14.60 -8.57
N VAL A 92 9.72 -14.54 -7.24
CA VAL A 92 8.98 -15.41 -6.33
C VAL A 92 7.71 -14.71 -5.89
N LYS A 93 6.56 -15.38 -6.07
CA LYS A 93 5.24 -14.91 -5.63
C LYS A 93 5.05 -15.25 -4.16
N SER A 94 4.78 -14.24 -3.34
CA SER A 94 4.47 -14.44 -1.93
C SER A 94 3.02 -14.05 -1.62
N ASP A 95 2.30 -15.00 -1.03
CA ASP A 95 0.97 -14.79 -0.48
C ASP A 95 1.07 -14.25 0.95
N ARG A 96 0.19 -13.32 1.29
CA ARG A 96 0.23 -12.65 2.59
C ARG A 96 -1.14 -12.64 3.24
N GLU A 97 -1.19 -13.14 4.47
CA GLU A 97 -2.40 -13.21 5.29
C GLU A 97 -2.29 -12.30 6.51
N VAL A 98 -3.38 -11.61 6.84
CA VAL A 98 -3.42 -10.62 7.92
C VAL A 98 -4.26 -11.13 9.09
N TYR A 99 -3.72 -10.96 10.29
CA TYR A 99 -4.38 -11.31 11.55
C TYR A 99 -4.21 -10.15 12.56
N PRO A 100 -5.24 -9.31 12.78
CA PRO A 100 -5.22 -8.28 13.82
C PRO A 100 -5.03 -8.90 15.20
N LEU A 101 -4.21 -8.29 16.06
CA LEU A 101 -4.02 -8.80 17.42
C LEU A 101 -5.18 -8.39 18.32
N ALA A 102 -5.74 -9.36 19.06
CA ALA A 102 -6.86 -9.11 19.97
C ALA A 102 -6.48 -8.20 21.15
N PHE A 103 -5.21 -8.25 21.57
CA PHE A 103 -4.68 -7.54 22.73
C PHE A 103 -3.96 -6.24 22.36
N ASP A 104 -3.81 -5.97 21.07
CA ASP A 104 -3.27 -4.72 20.53
C ASP A 104 -3.87 -4.46 19.14
N PRO A 105 -5.07 -3.84 19.06
CA PRO A 105 -5.79 -3.68 17.79
C PRO A 105 -5.06 -2.81 16.74
N GLN A 106 -4.04 -2.05 17.15
CA GLN A 106 -3.22 -1.25 16.24
C GLN A 106 -2.06 -2.06 15.65
N THR A 107 -1.86 -3.31 16.09
CA THR A 107 -0.81 -4.18 15.57
C THR A 107 -1.43 -5.36 14.82
N TRP A 108 -0.93 -5.58 13.61
CA TRP A 108 -1.32 -6.70 12.76
C TRP A 108 -0.16 -7.67 12.60
N LEU A 109 -0.45 -8.97 12.73
CA LEU A 109 0.45 -10.01 12.29
C LEU A 109 0.21 -10.28 10.79
N ILE A 110 1.26 -10.18 10.00
CA ILE A 110 1.27 -10.55 8.58
C ILE A 110 2.03 -11.86 8.46
N VAL A 111 1.37 -12.91 7.98
CA VAL A 111 1.98 -14.21 7.72
C VAL A 111 2.32 -14.32 6.24
N LEU A 112 3.54 -14.75 5.94
CA LEU A 112 4.06 -14.86 4.58
C LEU A 112 4.10 -16.33 4.16
N TYR A 113 3.66 -16.59 2.93
CA TYR A 113 3.77 -17.88 2.29
C TYR A 113 4.38 -17.76 0.90
N GLU A 114 5.01 -18.82 0.44
CA GLU A 114 5.38 -19.03 -0.95
C GLU A 114 4.78 -20.35 -1.41
N GLY A 115 3.76 -20.28 -2.27
CA GLY A 115 2.92 -21.42 -2.58
C GLY A 115 2.23 -21.97 -1.33
N ASN A 116 2.57 -23.21 -0.94
CA ASN A 116 1.99 -23.87 0.24
C ASN A 116 2.93 -23.90 1.45
N GLU A 117 4.07 -23.20 1.39
CA GLU A 117 5.08 -23.19 2.45
C GLU A 117 5.03 -21.89 3.23
N TYR A 118 5.10 -22.00 4.55
CA TYR A 118 5.23 -20.89 5.47
C TYR A 118 6.65 -20.32 5.43
N ARG A 119 6.76 -18.99 5.26
CA ARG A 119 8.04 -18.28 5.14
C ARG A 119 8.32 -17.33 6.30
N GLY A 120 7.49 -17.35 7.33
CA GLY A 120 7.64 -16.47 8.50
C GLY A 120 6.52 -15.46 8.63
N TYR A 121 6.75 -14.47 9.49
CA TYR A 121 5.79 -13.42 9.81
C TYR A 121 6.46 -12.07 9.99
N ALA A 122 5.67 -11.00 9.89
CA ALA A 122 6.06 -9.64 10.24
C ALA A 122 4.94 -8.97 11.03
N PHE A 123 5.29 -7.96 11.82
CA PHE A 123 4.31 -7.08 12.46
C PHE A 123 4.17 -5.79 11.64
N SER A 124 2.92 -5.39 11.37
CA SER A 124 2.59 -4.08 10.83
C SER A 124 1.90 -3.26 11.91
N PHE A 125 2.45 -2.07 12.18
CA PHE A 125 1.95 -1.14 13.19
C PHE A 125 1.14 -0.05 12.51
N ARG A 126 -0.16 -0.01 12.81
CA ARG A 126 -1.07 0.98 12.27
C ARG A 126 -0.95 2.27 13.09
N LYS A 127 -1.02 3.40 12.39
CA LYS A 127 -1.00 4.74 12.95
C LYS A 127 -2.38 5.36 12.84
#